data_AF-A0A938KSK1-F1
#
_entry.id   AF-A0A938KSK1-F1
#
_cell.length_a   1.000
_cell.length_b   1.000
_cell.length_c   1.000
_cell.angle_alpha   90.00
_cell.angle_beta   90.00
_cell.angle_gamma   90.00
#
_symmetry.space_group_name_H-M   'P 1'
#
loop_
_entity.id
_entity.type
_entity.pdbx_description
1 polymer ?
#
loop_
_entity_poly.entity_id
_entity_poly.type
_entity_poly.pdbx_seq_one_letter_code
_entity_poly.pdbx_strand_id
1 'polypeptide(L)'
;EEVYFRIISAKTASLMATCCAVGVASVLEEIADSRVEQARQFGEILGIVFQMRDDLLDFEGHRTGKAPLADIKEKKLTLPLIHALGKASFLERRKVIGMIKDRPERIENINYIVQFIERSGGIQYTMQAMQSKVEEGKLLLTSFPEGEARQSLQDLLSFAANRDY
;
A
#
# COMPACT_ATOMS: atom_id res chain seq x y z
N GLU A 1 -0.20 -8.77 -9.32
CA GLU A 1 -0.44 -8.26 -7.95
C GLU A 1 0.55 -8.83 -6.95
N GLU A 2 0.77 -10.15 -6.94
CA GLU A 2 1.77 -10.79 -6.05
C GLU A 2 3.15 -10.11 -6.08
N VAL A 3 3.65 -9.76 -7.27
CA VAL A 3 4.93 -9.06 -7.41
C VAL A 3 4.91 -7.68 -6.74
N TYR A 4 3.78 -6.96 -6.82
CA TYR A 4 3.62 -5.67 -6.15
C TYR A 4 3.67 -5.84 -4.63
N PHE A 5 2.88 -6.75 -4.08
CA PHE A 5 2.88 -7.03 -2.63
C PHE A 5 4.27 -7.45 -2.15
N ARG A 6 4.97 -8.31 -2.91
CA ARG A 6 6.35 -8.71 -2.59
C ARG A 6 7.31 -7.52 -2.56
N ILE A 7 7.20 -6.58 -3.49
CA ILE A 7 8.06 -5.39 -3.55
C ILE A 7 7.82 -4.48 -2.33
N ILE A 8 6.55 -4.17 -2.03
CA ILE A 8 6.23 -3.27 -0.91
C ILE A 8 6.50 -3.93 0.44
N SER A 9 6.30 -5.25 0.55
CA SER A 9 6.71 -6.05 1.72
C SER A 9 8.22 -5.96 1.95
N ALA A 10 9.02 -6.15 0.90
CA ALA A 10 10.48 -6.15 1.03
C ALA A 10 11.06 -4.76 1.35
N LYS A 11 10.47 -3.69 0.81
CA LYS A 11 11.02 -2.32 0.93
C LYS A 11 10.57 -1.61 2.21
N THR A 12 9.27 -1.48 2.40
CA THR A 12 8.68 -0.61 3.43
C THR A 12 8.20 -1.44 4.62
N ALA A 13 7.51 -2.54 4.34
CA ALA A 13 6.90 -3.35 5.40
C ALA A 13 7.90 -4.14 6.24
N SER A 14 9.02 -4.57 5.64
CA SER A 14 10.08 -5.33 6.32
C SER A 14 10.68 -4.59 7.52
N LEU A 15 10.88 -3.27 7.40
CA LEU A 15 11.40 -2.45 8.49
C LEU A 15 10.37 -2.34 9.62
N MET A 16 9.12 -2.02 9.31
CA MET A 16 8.05 -1.91 10.31
C MET A 16 7.78 -3.25 11.02
N ALA A 17 7.76 -4.34 10.25
CA ALA A 17 7.67 -5.71 10.76
C ALA A 17 8.80 -6.02 11.75
N THR A 18 10.04 -5.66 11.40
CA THR A 18 11.21 -5.86 12.27
C THR A 18 11.10 -5.03 13.55
N CYS A 19 10.71 -3.76 13.46
CA CYS A 19 10.53 -2.90 14.63
C CYS A 19 9.49 -3.46 15.61
N CYS A 20 8.33 -3.90 15.11
CA CYS A 20 7.29 -4.50 15.95
C CYS A 20 7.75 -5.81 16.60
N ALA A 21 8.41 -6.69 15.84
CA ALA A 21 8.93 -7.96 16.34
C ALA A 21 9.99 -7.74 17.44
N VAL A 22 10.96 -6.86 17.21
CA VAL A 22 12.02 -6.54 18.18
C VAL A 22 11.45 -5.88 19.43
N GLY A 23 10.47 -4.97 19.28
CA GLY A 23 9.78 -4.34 20.40
C GLY A 23 9.16 -5.37 21.34
N VAL A 24 8.41 -6.33 20.80
CA VAL A 24 7.83 -7.41 21.60
C VAL A 24 8.90 -8.34 22.15
N ALA A 25 9.88 -8.76 21.35
CA ALA A 25 10.93 -9.68 21.81
C ALA A 25 11.76 -9.10 22.97
N SER A 26 11.90 -7.78 23.08
CA SER A 26 12.71 -7.13 24.13
C SER A 26 12.13 -7.22 25.54
N VAL A 27 10.84 -7.56 25.67
CA VAL A 27 10.14 -7.68 26.97
C VAL A 27 9.76 -9.12 27.30
N LEU A 28 10.17 -10.08 26.47
CA LEU A 28 9.87 -11.51 26.66
C LEU A 28 11.10 -12.26 27.15
N GLU A 29 10.85 -13.27 27.97
CA GLU A 29 11.90 -14.18 28.45
C GLU A 29 12.31 -15.19 27.36
N GLU A 30 11.40 -15.56 26.46
CA GLU A 30 11.64 -16.50 25.37
C GLU A 30 11.38 -15.87 23.99
N ILE A 31 12.36 -15.99 23.10
CA ILE A 31 12.28 -15.47 21.71
C ILE A 31 11.30 -16.27 20.86
N ALA A 32 11.02 -17.53 21.22
CA ALA A 32 10.12 -18.42 20.47
C ALA A 32 8.61 -18.15 20.72
N ASP A 33 8.29 -17.10 21.47
CA ASP A 33 6.90 -16.74 21.76
C ASP A 33 6.16 -16.32 20.49
N SER A 34 4.97 -16.91 20.28
CA SER A 34 4.08 -16.62 19.16
C SER A 34 3.75 -15.13 18.98
N ARG A 35 3.79 -14.34 20.07
CA ARG A 35 3.55 -12.88 20.05
C ARG A 35 4.59 -12.13 19.22
N VAL A 36 5.83 -12.62 19.12
CA VAL A 36 6.87 -12.00 18.29
C VAL A 36 6.49 -12.08 16.82
N GLU A 37 6.03 -13.25 16.36
CA GLU A 37 5.58 -13.44 14.98
C GLU A 37 4.28 -12.68 14.68
N GLN A 38 3.33 -12.66 15.63
CA GLN A 38 2.12 -11.84 15.49
C GLN A 38 2.45 -10.35 15.38
N ALA A 39 3.42 -9.84 16.16
CA ALA A 39 3.87 -8.46 16.05
C ALA A 39 4.57 -8.18 14.72
N ARG A 40 5.39 -9.14 14.23
CA ARG A 40 6.02 -9.05 12.91
C ARG A 40 4.96 -8.93 11.80
N GLN A 41 3.95 -9.79 11.83
CA GLN A 41 2.84 -9.78 10.88
C GLN A 41 2.05 -8.46 10.93
N PHE A 42 1.79 -7.94 12.13
CA PHE A 42 1.14 -6.64 12.29
C PHE A 42 1.97 -5.51 11.65
N GLY A 43 3.27 -5.45 11.93
CA GLY A 43 4.14 -4.45 11.34
C GLY A 43 4.24 -4.57 9.81
N GLU A 44 4.19 -5.79 9.27
CA GLU A 44 4.11 -6.01 7.83
C GLU A 44 2.80 -5.47 7.24
N ILE A 45 1.66 -5.75 7.87
CA ILE A 45 0.36 -5.20 7.45
C ILE A 45 0.37 -3.67 7.50
N LEU A 46 0.90 -3.09 8.58
CA LEU A 46 1.01 -1.63 8.74
C LEU A 46 1.82 -1.00 7.59
N GLY A 47 2.97 -1.59 7.25
CA GLY A 47 3.80 -1.07 6.15
C GLY A 47 3.17 -1.26 4.77
N ILE A 48 2.43 -2.35 4.55
CA ILE A 48 1.64 -2.55 3.33
C ILE A 48 0.56 -1.46 3.22
N VAL A 49 -0.23 -1.26 4.27
CA VAL A 49 -1.30 -0.23 4.31
C VAL A 49 -0.70 1.16 4.09
N PHE A 50 0.41 1.48 4.74
CA PHE A 50 1.10 2.75 4.59
C PHE A 50 1.50 3.02 3.14
N GLN A 51 2.09 2.04 2.46
CA GLN A 51 2.51 2.17 1.06
C GLN A 51 1.32 2.22 0.11
N MET A 52 0.26 1.43 0.33
CA MET A 52 -0.96 1.51 -0.46
C MET A 52 -1.62 2.89 -0.35
N ARG A 53 -1.59 3.52 0.83
CA ARG A 53 -2.06 4.91 0.99
C ARG A 53 -1.16 5.91 0.28
N ASP A 54 0.17 5.76 0.31
CA ASP A 54 1.08 6.63 -0.47
C ASP A 54 0.79 6.55 -1.98
N ASP A 55 0.59 5.34 -2.52
CA ASP A 55 0.27 5.14 -3.94
C ASP A 55 -1.07 5.83 -4.31
N LEU A 56 -2.05 5.83 -3.39
CA LEU A 56 -3.33 6.54 -3.57
C LEU A 56 -3.16 8.06 -3.46
N LEU A 57 -2.33 8.52 -2.52
CA LEU A 57 -2.03 9.94 -2.32
C LEU A 57 -1.29 10.53 -3.53
N ASP A 58 -0.31 9.83 -4.11
CA ASP A 58 0.37 10.27 -5.35
C ASP A 58 -0.67 10.55 -6.46
N PHE A 59 -1.67 9.68 -6.56
CA PHE A 59 -2.79 9.82 -7.49
C PHE A 59 -3.70 11.02 -7.18
N GLU A 60 -4.14 11.18 -5.93
CA GLU A 60 -5.01 12.28 -5.49
C GLU A 60 -4.32 13.66 -5.58
N GLY A 61 -3.03 13.71 -5.25
CA GLY A 61 -2.20 14.90 -5.33
C GLY A 61 -2.12 15.43 -6.76
N HIS A 62 -2.09 14.55 -7.76
CA HIS A 62 -2.16 14.93 -9.16
C HIS A 62 -3.52 15.54 -9.53
N ARG A 63 -4.64 14.94 -9.09
CA ARG A 63 -5.99 15.47 -9.37
C ARG A 63 -6.22 16.87 -8.79
N THR A 64 -5.62 17.13 -7.64
CA THR A 64 -5.75 18.42 -6.93
C THR A 64 -4.70 19.45 -7.36
N GLY A 65 -3.80 19.09 -8.29
CA GLY A 65 -2.71 19.95 -8.74
C GLY A 65 -1.63 20.20 -7.69
N LYS A 66 -1.66 19.49 -6.56
CA LYS A 66 -0.77 19.66 -5.42
C LYS A 66 0.54 18.89 -5.56
N ALA A 67 0.53 17.75 -6.24
CA ALA A 67 1.71 16.90 -6.39
C ALA A 67 1.85 16.36 -7.82
N PRO A 68 3.08 16.22 -8.33
CA PRO A 68 3.33 15.47 -9.55
C PRO A 68 3.07 13.98 -9.32
N LEU A 69 2.51 13.29 -10.31
CA LEU A 69 2.33 11.83 -10.31
C LEU A 69 3.70 11.13 -10.45
N ALA A 70 4.43 11.01 -9.34
CA ALA A 70 5.83 10.61 -9.32
C ALA A 70 5.99 9.15 -9.70
N ASP A 71 5.05 8.29 -9.28
CA ASP A 71 5.16 6.85 -9.49
C ASP A 71 5.11 6.48 -10.98
N ILE A 72 4.28 7.16 -11.77
CA ILE A 72 4.23 6.95 -13.22
C ILE A 72 5.52 7.43 -13.90
N LYS A 73 6.06 8.57 -13.48
CA LYS A 73 7.32 9.10 -14.01
C LYS A 73 8.49 8.15 -13.73
N GLU A 74 8.50 7.54 -12.55
CA GLU A 74 9.47 6.52 -12.14
C GLU A 74 9.17 5.12 -12.71
N LYS A 75 8.13 5.00 -13.55
CA LYS A 75 7.71 3.74 -14.20
C LYS A 75 7.31 2.65 -13.20
N LYS A 76 6.90 3.02 -12.00
CA LYS A 76 6.38 2.08 -11.00
C LYS A 76 4.98 1.63 -11.40
N LEU A 77 4.75 0.33 -11.24
CA LEU A 77 3.43 -0.27 -11.42
C LEU A 77 2.80 -0.45 -10.03
N THR A 78 2.07 0.55 -9.58
CA THR A 78 1.32 0.51 -8.32
C THR A 78 0.03 -0.30 -8.47
N LEU A 79 -0.60 -0.66 -7.35
CA LEU A 79 -1.80 -1.50 -7.37
C LEU A 79 -2.95 -0.95 -8.22
N PRO A 80 -3.28 0.37 -8.19
CA PRO A 80 -4.33 0.92 -9.03
C PRO A 80 -4.11 0.67 -10.53
N LEU A 81 -2.87 0.82 -10.97
CA LEU A 81 -2.47 0.62 -12.36
C LEU A 81 -2.42 -0.87 -12.74
N ILE A 82 -1.91 -1.73 -11.86
CA ILE A 82 -1.88 -3.19 -12.07
C ILE A 82 -3.29 -3.72 -12.28
N HIS A 83 -4.24 -3.32 -11.42
CA HIS A 83 -5.63 -3.74 -11.53
C HIS A 83 -6.27 -3.25 -12.83
N ALA A 84 -6.06 -1.98 -13.17
CA ALA A 84 -6.57 -1.40 -14.41
C ALA A 84 -6.05 -2.15 -15.65
N LEU A 85 -4.73 -2.44 -15.70
CA LEU A 85 -4.13 -3.24 -16.77
C LEU A 85 -4.68 -4.67 -16.82
N GLY A 86 -5.03 -5.26 -15.68
CA GLY A 86 -5.65 -6.58 -15.57
C GLY A 86 -7.00 -6.66 -16.29
N LYS A 87 -7.81 -5.60 -16.21
CA LYS A 87 -9.14 -5.50 -16.86
C LYS A 87 -9.12 -5.04 -18.31
N ALA A 88 -8.02 -4.44 -18.76
CA ALA A 88 -7.93 -3.84 -20.09
C ALA A 88 -7.87 -4.87 -21.22
N SER A 89 -8.39 -4.47 -22.39
CA SER A 89 -8.17 -5.19 -23.64
C SER A 89 -6.68 -5.26 -23.99
N PHE A 90 -6.28 -6.23 -24.82
CA PHE A 90 -4.89 -6.37 -25.26
C PHE A 90 -4.31 -5.08 -25.87
N LEU A 91 -5.09 -4.41 -26.73
CA LEU A 91 -4.68 -3.18 -27.40
C LEU A 91 -4.50 -2.02 -26.41
N GLU A 92 -5.45 -1.85 -25.49
CA GLU A 92 -5.39 -0.79 -24.48
C GLU A 92 -4.25 -1.03 -23.48
N ARG A 93 -4.09 -2.28 -23.00
CA ARG A 93 -2.96 -2.69 -22.16
C ARG A 93 -1.63 -2.38 -22.84
N ARG A 94 -1.46 -2.75 -24.11
CA ARG A 94 -0.24 -2.47 -24.88
C ARG A 94 0.01 -0.97 -25.03
N LYS A 95 -1.04 -0.18 -25.29
CA LYS A 95 -0.96 1.28 -25.39
C LYS A 95 -0.50 1.91 -24.08
N VAL A 96 -1.14 1.57 -22.96
CA VAL A 96 -0.80 2.10 -21.62
C VAL A 96 0.62 1.72 -21.23
N ILE A 97 1.02 0.46 -21.42
CA ILE A 97 2.41 0.03 -21.16
C ILE A 97 3.41 0.79 -22.05
N GLY A 98 3.05 1.06 -23.31
CA GLY A 98 3.86 1.88 -24.20
C GLY A 98 4.08 3.29 -23.64
N MET A 99 3.01 3.95 -23.17
CA MET A 99 3.07 5.29 -22.57
C MET A 99 3.90 5.35 -21.29
N ILE A 100 3.88 4.29 -20.48
CA ILE A 100 4.72 4.21 -19.26
C ILE A 100 6.20 4.03 -19.64
N LYS A 101 6.49 3.27 -20.69
CA LYS A 101 7.87 2.99 -21.11
C LYS A 101 8.51 4.17 -21.83
N ASP A 102 7.76 4.81 -22.72
CA ASP A 102 8.23 5.88 -23.61
C ASP A 102 7.69 7.24 -23.16
N ARG A 103 8.60 8.06 -22.63
CA ARG A 103 8.33 9.43 -22.14
C ARG A 103 7.11 9.52 -21.21
N PRO A 104 7.11 8.80 -20.06
CA PRO A 104 6.00 8.85 -19.10
C PRO A 104 5.77 10.25 -18.51
N GLU A 105 6.75 11.15 -18.61
CA GLU A 105 6.67 12.54 -18.16
C GLU A 105 5.78 13.44 -19.05
N ARG A 106 5.42 12.99 -20.26
CA ARG A 106 4.52 13.73 -21.14
C ARG A 106 3.13 13.86 -20.52
N ILE A 107 2.61 15.09 -20.48
CA ILE A 107 1.34 15.38 -19.84
C ILE A 107 0.17 14.61 -20.48
N GLU A 108 0.21 14.39 -21.79
CA GLU A 108 -0.81 13.62 -22.51
C GLU A 108 -0.82 12.14 -22.08
N ASN A 109 0.37 11.57 -21.86
CA ASN A 109 0.53 10.20 -21.39
C ASN A 109 0.02 10.07 -19.95
N ILE A 110 0.43 10.99 -19.06
CA ILE A 110 -0.03 11.04 -17.67
C ILE A 110 -1.55 11.12 -17.61
N ASN A 111 -2.15 12.10 -18.29
CA ASN A 111 -3.60 12.29 -18.29
C ASN A 111 -4.34 11.06 -18.81
N TYR A 112 -3.83 10.41 -19.86
CA TYR A 112 -4.44 9.19 -20.39
C TYR A 112 -4.38 8.04 -19.39
N ILE A 113 -3.24 7.84 -18.72
CA ILE A 113 -3.06 6.75 -17.75
C ILE A 113 -3.93 7.00 -16.50
N VAL A 114 -4.01 8.24 -16.02
CA VAL A 114 -4.87 8.64 -14.89
C VAL A 114 -6.33 8.31 -15.19
N GLN A 115 -6.85 8.78 -16.32
CA GLN A 115 -8.21 8.48 -16.76
C GLN A 115 -8.43 6.97 -16.98
N PHE A 116 -7.40 6.25 -17.41
CA PHE A 116 -7.45 4.81 -17.59
C PHE A 116 -7.59 4.07 -16.25
N ILE A 117 -6.82 4.47 -15.23
CA ILE A 117 -6.92 3.91 -13.88
C ILE A 117 -8.31 4.19 -13.29
N GLU A 118 -8.81 5.42 -13.43
CA GLU A 118 -10.14 5.82 -12.95
C GLU A 118 -11.26 5.00 -13.59
N ARG A 119 -11.35 4.98 -14.93
CA ARG A 119 -12.43 4.27 -15.64
C ARG A 119 -12.40 2.76 -15.43
N SER A 120 -11.23 2.21 -15.12
CA SER A 120 -11.06 0.78 -14.86
C SER A 120 -11.35 0.40 -13.39
N GLY A 121 -11.59 1.39 -12.52
CA GLY A 121 -11.85 1.18 -11.10
C GLY A 121 -10.61 0.79 -10.29
N GLY A 122 -9.40 1.17 -10.75
CA GLY A 122 -8.13 0.88 -10.08
C GLY A 122 -8.04 1.48 -8.67
N ILE A 123 -8.53 2.70 -8.51
CA ILE A 123 -8.54 3.42 -7.22
C ILE A 123 -9.45 2.69 -6.23
N GLN A 124 -10.70 2.47 -6.62
CA GLN A 124 -11.71 1.81 -5.78
C GLN A 124 -11.24 0.43 -5.32
N TYR A 125 -10.63 -0.34 -6.22
CA TYR A 125 -10.06 -1.64 -5.90
C TYR A 125 -8.94 -1.53 -4.86
N THR A 126 -8.03 -0.58 -5.04
CA THR A 126 -6.90 -0.38 -4.12
C THR A 126 -7.38 0.06 -2.74
N MET A 127 -8.39 0.93 -2.66
CA MET A 127 -9.03 1.32 -1.39
C MET A 127 -9.67 0.12 -0.70
N GLN A 128 -10.40 -0.73 -1.43
CA GLN A 128 -11.00 -1.94 -0.87
C GLN A 128 -9.95 -2.93 -0.36
N ALA A 129 -8.91 -3.19 -1.15
CA ALA A 129 -7.81 -4.06 -0.76
C ALA A 129 -7.06 -3.52 0.47
N MET A 130 -6.87 -2.20 0.55
CA MET A 130 -6.28 -1.55 1.72
C MET A 130 -7.17 -1.72 2.95
N GLN A 131 -8.48 -1.51 2.83
CA GLN A 131 -9.41 -1.70 3.94
C GLN A 131 -9.40 -3.15 4.44
N SER A 132 -9.36 -4.13 3.54
CA SER A 132 -9.23 -5.54 3.93
C SER A 132 -7.95 -5.79 4.75
N LYS A 133 -6.82 -5.14 4.40
CA LYS A 133 -5.59 -5.21 5.18
C LYS A 133 -5.69 -4.51 6.54
N VAL A 134 -6.39 -3.39 6.61
CA VAL A 134 -6.68 -2.70 7.89
C VAL A 134 -7.46 -3.62 8.82
N GLU A 135 -8.52 -4.27 8.33
CA GLU A 135 -9.32 -5.20 9.15
C GLU A 135 -8.51 -6.43 9.58
N GLU A 136 -7.67 -6.98 8.69
CA GLU A 136 -6.73 -8.06 9.02
C GLU A 136 -5.79 -7.66 10.17
N GLY A 137 -5.20 -6.46 10.11
CA GLY A 137 -4.30 -5.97 11.17
C GLY A 137 -5.02 -5.69 12.48
N LYS A 138 -6.24 -5.13 12.45
CA LYS A 138 -7.07 -4.91 13.65
C LYS A 138 -7.45 -6.24 14.31
N LEU A 139 -7.85 -7.23 13.52
CA LEU A 139 -8.17 -8.56 14.00
C LEU A 139 -6.94 -9.22 14.64
N LEU A 140 -5.78 -9.12 14.00
CA LEU A 140 -4.53 -9.65 14.55
C LEU A 140 -4.20 -9.06 15.92
N LEU A 141 -4.41 -7.74 16.11
CA LEU A 141 -4.17 -7.08 17.40
C LEU A 141 -5.08 -7.60 18.53
N THR A 142 -6.22 -8.24 18.23
CA THR A 142 -7.09 -8.82 19.27
C THR A 142 -6.45 -9.99 20.02
N SER A 143 -5.37 -10.59 19.48
CA SER A 143 -4.59 -11.61 20.20
C SER A 143 -3.74 -11.04 21.34
N PHE A 144 -3.55 -9.71 21.38
CA PHE A 144 -2.81 -9.03 22.42
C PHE A 144 -3.75 -8.55 23.55
N PRO A 145 -3.24 -8.42 24.79
CA PRO A 145 -4.01 -7.91 25.92
C PRO A 145 -4.68 -6.58 25.60
N GLU A 146 -5.90 -6.41 26.10
CA GLU A 146 -6.59 -5.13 26.03
C GLU A 146 -5.88 -4.07 26.86
N GLY A 147 -5.77 -2.86 26.31
CA GLY A 147 -5.13 -1.73 26.96
C GLY A 147 -4.76 -0.63 25.98
N GLU A 148 -4.15 0.42 26.53
CA GLU A 148 -3.78 1.63 25.79
C GLU A 148 -2.86 1.32 24.59
N ALA A 149 -1.85 0.46 24.78
CA ALA A 149 -0.92 0.10 23.71
C ALA A 149 -1.63 -0.57 22.52
N ARG A 150 -2.58 -1.50 22.77
CA ARG A 150 -3.35 -2.15 21.71
C ARG A 150 -4.20 -1.12 20.96
N GLN A 151 -4.87 -0.22 21.68
CA GLN A 151 -5.67 0.84 21.09
C GLN A 151 -4.81 1.77 20.23
N SER A 152 -3.65 2.21 20.73
CA SER A 152 -2.73 3.08 19.98
C SER A 152 -2.24 2.42 18.68
N LEU A 153 -2.01 1.11 18.66
CA LEU A 153 -1.63 0.41 17.43
C LEU A 153 -2.80 0.28 16.43
N GLN A 154 -4.04 0.09 16.91
CA GLN A 154 -5.23 0.13 16.05
C GLN A 154 -5.46 1.52 15.46
N ASP A 155 -5.24 2.56 16.26
CA ASP A 155 -5.36 3.95 15.84
C ASP A 155 -4.27 4.30 14.84
N LEU A 156 -3.03 3.86 15.07
CA LEU A 156 -1.90 4.03 14.14
C LEU A 156 -2.20 3.38 12.78
N LEU A 157 -2.72 2.15 12.77
CA LEU A 157 -3.10 1.47 11.53
C LEU A 157 -4.21 2.21 10.80
N SER A 158 -5.21 2.71 11.54
CA SER A 158 -6.31 3.50 10.99
C SER A 158 -5.81 4.84 10.45
N PHE A 159 -4.87 5.49 11.13
CA PHE A 159 -4.23 6.71 10.69
C PHE A 159 -3.41 6.49 9.41
N ALA A 160 -2.62 5.41 9.34
CA ALA A 160 -1.83 5.08 8.16
C ALA A 160 -2.70 4.92 6.90
N ALA A 161 -3.92 4.39 7.05
CA ALA A 161 -4.88 4.21 5.97
C ALA A 161 -5.62 5.51 5.56
N ASN A 162 -5.80 6.45 6.49
CA ASN A 162 -6.64 7.65 6.28
C ASN A 162 -5.86 8.97 6.25
N ARG A 163 -4.53 8.93 6.34
CA ARG A 163 -3.71 10.14 6.30
C ARG A 163 -3.86 10.90 4.97
N ASP A 164 -3.75 12.21 5.06
CA ASP A 164 -3.77 13.16 3.94
C ASP A 164 -2.46 13.98 3.88
N TYR A 165 -2.28 14.77 2.81
CA TYR A 165 -1.18 15.75 2.67
C TYR A 165 -1.40 17.03 3.46
#